data_AF-A7GPI2-F1
#
_entry.id   AF-A7GPI2-F1
#
_cell.length_a   1.000
_cell.length_b   1.000
_cell.length_c   1.000
_cell.angle_alpha   90.00
_cell.angle_beta   90.00
_cell.angle_gamma   90.00
#
_symmetry.space_group_name_H-M   'P 1'
#
loop_
_entity.id
_entity.type
_entity.pdbx_description
1 polymer ?
#
loop_
_entity_poly.entity_id
_entity_poly.type
_entity_poly.pdbx_seq_one_letter_code
_entity_poly.pdbx_strand_id
1 'polypeptide(L)' 'MEARIVRQKTSYVDSGGLGVYVDHGNGVVSRYLSLSEIFVAPGQMVTKRQAIGILGRHFHEI' A
#
# COMPACT_ATOMS: atom_id res chain seq x y z
N MET A 1 4.00 -12.18 16.59
CA MET A 1 3.43 -11.07 15.81
C MET A 1 4.23 -10.99 14.52
N GLU A 2 3.59 -11.13 13.36
CA GLU A 2 4.28 -11.05 12.06
C GLU A 2 4.44 -9.59 11.66
N ALA A 3 5.61 -9.01 11.92
CA ALA A 3 5.94 -7.65 11.53
C ALA A 3 6.54 -7.65 10.11
N ARG A 4 6.08 -6.73 9.27
CA ARG A 4 6.34 -6.68 7.83
C ARG A 4 6.83 -5.29 7.45
N ILE A 5 7.73 -5.14 6.47
CA ILE A 5 8.28 -3.83 6.13
C ILE A 5 7.57 -3.23 4.92
N VAL A 6 7.23 -1.94 4.98
CA VAL A 6 6.72 -1.20 3.83
C VAL A 6 7.88 -0.89 2.90
N ARG A 7 7.87 -1.45 1.69
CA ARG A 7 8.98 -1.31 0.74
C ARG A 7 8.96 0.00 -0.03
N GLN A 8 7.78 0.47 -0.41
CA GLN A 8 7.67 1.62 -1.32
C GLN A 8 6.32 2.30 -1.20
N LYS A 9 6.34 3.63 -1.27
CA LYS A 9 5.20 4.50 -1.55
C LYS A 9 5.33 4.92 -3.01
N THR A 10 4.44 4.47 -3.88
CA THR A 10 4.42 4.90 -5.28
C THR A 10 3.32 5.94 -5.47
N SER A 11 3.70 7.11 -5.94
CA SER A 11 2.80 8.07 -6.59
C SER A 11 2.88 7.79 -8.08
N TYR A 12 1.81 7.23 -8.66
CA TYR A 12 1.64 6.96 -10.10
C TYR A 12 2.52 5.84 -10.68
N VAL A 13 1.95 4.63 -10.68
CA VAL A 13 2.24 3.59 -11.66
C VAL A 13 1.09 3.65 -12.67
N ASP A 14 1.37 4.13 -13.89
CA ASP A 14 0.46 4.16 -15.05
C ASP A 14 -1.00 4.58 -14.77
N SER A 15 -1.18 5.77 -14.18
CA SER A 15 -2.51 6.37 -13.91
C SER A 15 -3.31 5.77 -12.73
N GLY A 16 -2.72 4.88 -11.92
CA GLY A 16 -3.43 4.07 -10.90
C GLY A 16 -3.56 4.60 -9.46
N GLY A 17 -3.28 5.88 -9.18
CA GLY A 17 -3.39 6.44 -7.82
C GLY A 17 -2.23 6.08 -6.87
N LEU A 18 -2.43 6.23 -5.55
CA LEU A 18 -1.41 5.91 -4.55
C LEU A 18 -1.30 4.38 -4.35
N GLY A 19 -0.09 3.89 -4.07
CA GLY A 19 0.17 2.47 -3.82
C GLY A 19 1.11 2.19 -2.65
N VAL A 20 0.85 1.09 -1.95
CA VAL A 20 1.66 0.56 -0.84
C VAL A 20 2.08 -0.88 -1.14
N TYR A 21 3.37 -1.15 -0.95
CA TYR A 21 3.96 -2.49 -1.08
C TYR A 21 4.44 -2.95 0.29
N VAL A 22 3.97 -4.12 0.72
CA VAL A 22 4.36 -4.73 2.01
C VAL A 22 5.14 -6.00 1.73
N ASP A 23 6.39 -6.01 2.20
CA ASP A 23 7.30 -7.16 2.07
C ASP A 23 7.11 -8.12 3.25
N HIS A 24 6.88 -9.38 2.91
CA HIS A 24 6.68 -10.48 3.85
C HIS A 24 7.88 -11.43 3.95
N GLY A 25 9.04 -11.05 3.41
CA GLY A 25 10.19 -11.93 3.33
C GLY A 25 9.95 -13.10 2.37
N ASN A 26 10.99 -13.89 2.11
CA ASN A 26 10.93 -15.07 1.24
C ASN A 26 10.35 -14.79 -0.16
N GLY A 27 10.52 -13.57 -0.67
CA GLY A 27 10.02 -13.15 -1.98
C GLY A 27 8.51 -12.88 -2.05
N VAL A 28 7.78 -12.90 -0.93
CA VAL A 28 6.34 -12.64 -0.89
C VAL A 28 6.08 -11.15 -0.65
N VAL A 29 5.36 -10.50 -1.57
CA VAL A 29 5.01 -9.08 -1.49
C VAL A 29 3.52 -8.89 -1.71
N SER A 30 2.86 -8.18 -0.79
CA SER A 30 1.48 -7.71 -1.00
C SER A 30 1.49 -6.32 -1.62
N ARG A 31 0.59 -6.08 -2.58
CA ARG A 31 0.46 -4.78 -3.26
C ARG A 31 -0.96 -4.25 -3.08
N TYR A 32 -1.07 -3.03 -2.58
CA TYR A 32 -2.32 -2.32 -2.39
C TYR A 32 -2.31 -1.07 -3.27
N LEU A 33 -3.23 -1.00 -4.22
CA LEU A 33 -3.27 0.02 -5.28
C LEU A 33 -4.55 0.84 -5.22
N SER A 34 -4.57 1.92 -6.01
CA SER A 34 -5.72 2.84 -6.12
C SER A 34 -6.14 3.38 -4.77
N LEU A 35 -5.18 3.66 -3.88
CA LEU A 35 -5.45 4.27 -2.58
C LEU A 35 -5.68 5.78 -2.75
N SER A 36 -6.62 6.34 -1.99
CA SER A 36 -6.79 7.80 -1.87
C SER A 36 -5.88 8.39 -0.80
N GLU A 37 -5.52 7.59 0.19
CA GLU A 37 -4.68 8.01 1.31
C GLU A 37 -3.80 6.86 1.81
N ILE A 38 -2.61 7.19 2.33
CA ILE A 38 -1.64 6.24 2.88
C ILE A 38 -1.28 6.68 4.30
N PHE A 39 -1.34 5.74 5.25
CA PHE A 39 -1.05 5.97 6.68
C PHE A 39 0.34 5.51 7.11
N VAL A 40 1.13 4.97 6.19
CA VAL A 40 2.42 4.34 6.48
C VAL A 40 3.54 4.91 5.61
N ALA A 41 4.76 4.87 6.12
CA ALA A 41 5.95 5.32 5.41
C ALA A 41 6.81 4.13 4.93
N PRO A 42 7.58 4.28 3.83
CA PRO A 42 8.62 3.31 3.48
C PRO A 42 9.58 3.06 4.65
N GLY A 43 9.96 1.80 4.86
CA GLY A 43 10.76 1.36 5.99
C GLY A 43 9.98 1.12 7.29
N GLN A 44 8.71 1.52 7.36
CA GLN A 44 7.88 1.28 8.54
C GLN A 44 7.52 -0.20 8.68
N MET A 45 7.62 -0.71 9.91
CA MET A 45 7.09 -2.03 10.26
C MET A 45 5.58 -1.96 10.47
N VAL A 46 4.85 -2.87 9.83
CA VAL A 46 3.40 -3.05 9.98
C VAL A 46 3.08 -4.44 10.49
N THR A 47 2.00 -4.56 11.25
CA THR A 47 1.50 -5.85 11.73
C THR A 47 0.29 -6.30 10.93
N LYS A 48 -0.01 -7.61 10.95
CA LYS A 48 -1.21 -8.14 10.32
C LYS A 48 -2.46 -7.40 10.83
N ARG A 49 -3.33 -6.96 9.93
CA ARG A 49 -4.56 -6.19 10.17
C ARG A 49 -4.36 -4.71 10.54
N GLN A 50 -3.12 -4.21 10.58
CA GLN A 50 -2.88 -2.77 10.71
C GLN A 50 -3.39 -2.04 9.48
N ALA A 51 -4.14 -0.95 9.69
CA ALA A 51 -4.56 -0.09 8.60
C ALA A 51 -3.34 0.58 7.94
N ILE A 52 -3.29 0.54 6.61
CA ILE A 52 -2.17 1.09 5.81
C ILE A 52 -2.60 2.24 4.88
N GLY A 53 -3.92 2.44 4.70
CA GLY A 53 -4.48 3.49 3.85
C GLY A 53 -5.98 3.31 3.64
N ILE A 54 -6.55 4.19 2.81
CA ILE A 54 -7.95 4.17 2.39
C ILE A 54 -8.01 3.87 0.89
N LEU A 55 -8.90 2.96 0.49
CA LEU A 55 -9.16 2.70 -0.93
C LEU A 55 -9.74 3.96 -1.58
N GLY A 56 -9.08 4.43 -2.63
CA GLY A 56 -9.57 5.53 -3.45
C GLY A 56 -10.67 5.05 -4.37
N ARG A 57 -11.71 5.87 -4.48
CA ARG A 57 -12.82 5.61 -5.39
C ARG A 57 -12.49 6.29 -6.72
N HIS A 58 -12.16 5.51 -7.75
CA HIS A 58 -12.24 6.00 -9.12
C HIS A 58 -13.73 6.07 -9.49
N PHE A 59 -14.39 7.19 -9.19
CA PHE A 59 -15.65 7.52 -9.87
C PHE A 59 -15.29 8.03 -11.26
N HIS A 60 -15.63 7.27 -12.29
CA HIS A 60 -15.90 7.82 -13.61
C HIS A 60 -17.42 7.98 -13.66
N GLU A 61 -17.93 9.20 -13.46
CA GLU A 61 -19.29 9.51 -13.90
C GLU A 61 -19.27 9.47 -15.44
N ILE A 62 -20.18 8.68 -16.01
CA ILE A 62 -20.48 8.64 -17.44
C ILE A 62 -21.83 9.31 -17.63
#